data_AF-A0A3G6PJD8-F1
#
_entry.id   AF-A0A3G6PJD8-F1
#
_cell.length_a   1.000
_cell.length_b   1.000
_cell.length_c   1.000
_cell.angle_alpha   90.00
_cell.angle_beta   90.00
_cell.angle_gamma   90.00
#
_symmetry.space_group_name_H-M   'P 1'
#
loop_
_entity.id
_entity.type
_entity.pdbx_description
1 polymer ?
#
loop_
_entity_poly.entity_id
_entity_poly.type
_entity_poly.pdbx_seq_one_letter_code
_entity_poly.pdbx_strand_id
1 'polypeptide(L)'
;MLFIKIYYYLFYKLYKFWEYVSVPKFWSDVKASLSIDLLVLFAVSSVFFYFDISFGDKTIFLACLILMLFVSNYFLLQESVWRKYIDYFEALPKNKNRNGSILVWSIILLILLSFIHSIYWMDQRARKNQTGPYSKEFISTEKD
;
A
#
# COMPACT_ATOMS: atom_id res chain seq x y z
N MET A 1 8.91 -19.47 5.69
CA MET A 1 9.62 -19.61 4.39
C MET A 1 8.80 -19.18 3.17
N LEU A 2 7.50 -19.54 3.04
CA LEU A 2 6.68 -19.16 1.87
C LEU A 2 6.35 -17.65 1.81
N PHE A 3 5.86 -17.07 2.91
CA PHE A 3 5.48 -15.65 2.97
C PHE A 3 6.63 -14.69 2.64
N ILE A 4 7.83 -15.02 3.10
CA ILE A 4 9.06 -14.27 2.81
C ILE A 4 9.35 -14.24 1.29
N LYS A 5 9.19 -15.38 0.60
CA LYS A 5 9.37 -15.45 -0.85
C LYS A 5 8.32 -14.63 -1.60
N ILE A 6 7.07 -14.65 -1.15
CA ILE A 6 5.98 -13.85 -1.75
C ILE A 6 6.26 -12.36 -1.57
N TYR A 7 6.66 -11.95 -0.36
CA TYR A 7 7.05 -10.57 -0.06
C TYR A 7 8.21 -10.11 -0.95
N TYR A 8 9.30 -10.88 -1.03
CA TYR A 8 10.43 -10.51 -1.90
C TYR A 8 10.08 -10.55 -3.38
N TYR A 9 9.14 -11.38 -3.81
CA TYR A 9 8.67 -11.37 -5.19
C TYR A 9 7.87 -10.12 -5.52
N LEU A 10 7.00 -9.67 -4.60
CA LEU A 10 6.31 -8.39 -4.71
C LEU A 10 7.31 -7.23 -4.75
N PHE A 11 8.29 -7.23 -3.85
CA PHE A 11 9.39 -6.25 -3.83
C PHE A 11 10.17 -6.24 -5.15
N TYR A 12 10.57 -7.41 -5.65
CA TYR A 12 11.27 -7.54 -6.93
C TYR A 12 10.48 -6.90 -8.09
N LYS A 13 9.16 -7.12 -8.16
CA LYS A 13 8.33 -6.54 -9.21
C LYS A 13 8.25 -5.03 -9.13
N LEU A 14 8.08 -4.49 -7.93
CA LEU A 14 8.08 -3.05 -7.70
C LEU A 14 9.45 -2.43 -7.95
N TYR A 15 10.53 -3.10 -7.55
CA TYR A 15 11.90 -2.69 -7.81
C TYR A 15 12.17 -2.56 -9.32
N LYS A 16 11.85 -3.60 -10.11
CA LYS A 16 12.01 -3.54 -11.58
C LYS A 16 11.11 -2.48 -12.22
N PHE A 17 9.91 -2.28 -11.68
CA PHE A 17 9.02 -1.21 -12.14
C PHE A 17 9.67 0.17 -11.93
N TRP A 18 10.24 0.43 -10.75
CA TRP A 18 10.93 1.69 -10.47
C TRP A 18 12.23 1.85 -11.26
N GLU A 19 13.00 0.79 -11.51
CA GLU A 19 14.14 0.83 -12.44
C GLU A 19 13.75 1.15 -13.88
N TYR A 20 12.53 0.79 -14.28
CA TYR A 20 12.00 1.05 -15.61
C TYR A 20 11.45 2.47 -15.74
N VAL A 21 10.71 2.94 -14.74
CA VAL A 21 10.04 4.25 -14.74
C VAL A 21 10.97 5.40 -14.35
N SER A 22 11.90 5.18 -13.41
CA SER A 22 12.78 6.23 -12.89
C SER A 22 14.03 6.37 -13.75
N VAL A 23 14.15 7.48 -14.49
CA VAL A 23 15.37 7.90 -15.18
C VAL A 23 15.85 9.21 -14.56
N PRO A 24 17.02 9.27 -13.88
CA PRO A 24 18.00 8.20 -13.67
C PRO A 24 17.54 7.12 -12.67
N LYS A 25 18.17 5.94 -12.75
CA LYS A 25 17.92 4.80 -11.86
C LYS A 25 18.52 5.06 -10.49
N PHE A 26 17.75 5.72 -9.63
CA PHE A 26 18.18 6.07 -8.28
C PHE A 26 17.13 5.65 -7.26
N TRP A 27 17.59 5.01 -6.18
CA TRP A 27 16.79 4.61 -5.01
C TRP A 27 15.55 3.78 -5.37
N SER A 28 15.66 2.93 -6.39
CA SER A 28 14.57 2.03 -6.82
C SER A 28 14.17 1.04 -5.73
N ASP A 29 15.12 0.64 -4.88
CA ASP A 29 14.96 -0.16 -3.68
C ASP A 29 14.10 0.55 -2.63
N VAL A 30 14.44 1.80 -2.28
CA VAL A 30 13.65 2.60 -1.32
C VAL A 30 12.24 2.85 -1.85
N LYS A 31 12.11 3.22 -3.14
CA LYS A 31 10.81 3.44 -3.78
C LYS A 31 9.96 2.17 -3.79
N ALA A 32 10.56 1.01 -4.04
CA ALA A 32 9.87 -0.27 -3.97
C ALA A 32 9.41 -0.60 -2.55
N SER A 33 10.23 -0.34 -1.52
CA SER A 33 9.84 -0.47 -0.11
C SER A 33 8.60 0.36 0.19
N LEU A 34 8.68 1.66 -0.08
CA LEU A 34 7.62 2.61 0.21
C LEU A 34 6.32 2.27 -0.54
N SER A 35 6.45 1.69 -1.73
CA SER A 35 5.29 1.22 -2.50
C SER A 35 4.58 0.05 -1.80
N ILE A 36 5.32 -0.88 -1.19
CA ILE A 36 4.71 -1.96 -0.40
C ILE A 36 4.03 -1.37 0.84
N ASP A 37 4.69 -0.46 1.55
CA ASP A 37 4.12 0.17 2.74
C ASP A 37 2.83 0.91 2.42
N LEU A 38 2.81 1.65 1.30
CA LEU A 38 1.63 2.34 0.81
C LEU A 38 0.50 1.37 0.44
N LEU A 39 0.82 0.23 -0.17
CA LEU A 39 -0.19 -0.80 -0.48
C LEU A 39 -0.80 -1.40 0.78
N VAL A 40 0.00 -1.66 1.82
CA VAL A 40 -0.55 -2.12 3.10
C VAL A 40 -1.38 -1.03 3.75
N LEU A 41 -0.93 0.23 3.71
CA LEU A 41 -1.71 1.35 4.21
C LEU A 41 -3.08 1.45 3.53
N PHE A 42 -3.14 1.31 2.20
CA PHE A 42 -4.41 1.27 1.47
C PHE A 42 -5.27 0.09 1.89
N ALA A 43 -4.71 -1.13 1.98
CA ALA A 43 -5.46 -2.30 2.40
C ALA A 43 -6.05 -2.14 3.81
N VAL A 44 -5.22 -1.65 4.76
CA VAL A 44 -5.64 -1.40 6.14
C VAL A 44 -6.70 -0.30 6.18
N SER A 45 -6.43 0.86 5.59
CA SER A 45 -7.38 1.99 5.55
C SER A 45 -8.71 1.61 4.93
N SER A 46 -8.71 0.74 3.92
CA SER A 46 -9.94 0.21 3.32
C SER A 46 -10.82 -0.48 4.35
N VAL A 47 -10.24 -1.34 5.19
CA VAL A 47 -10.96 -2.04 6.27
C VAL A 47 -11.55 -1.03 7.25
N PHE A 48 -10.77 -0.02 7.66
CA PHE A 48 -11.26 1.03 8.55
C PHE A 48 -12.48 1.77 7.97
N PHE A 49 -12.42 2.18 6.71
CA PHE A 49 -13.52 2.85 6.04
C PHE A 49 -14.75 1.96 5.86
N TYR A 50 -14.57 0.67 5.57
CA TYR A 50 -15.70 -0.25 5.55
C TYR A 50 -16.36 -0.36 6.93
N PHE A 51 -15.61 -0.60 8.00
CA PHE A 51 -16.20 -0.90 9.30
C PHE A 51 -16.50 0.34 10.17
N ASP A 52 -16.31 1.55 9.65
CA ASP A 52 -16.45 2.80 10.43
C ASP A 52 -15.58 2.85 11.67
N ILE A 53 -14.42 2.19 11.63
CA ILE A 53 -13.58 2.10 12.80
C ILE A 53 -12.88 3.46 12.97
N SER A 54 -13.31 4.19 13.99
CA SER A 54 -12.65 5.43 14.42
C SER A 54 -11.41 5.09 15.23
N PHE A 55 -10.28 5.70 14.87
CA PHE A 55 -9.17 5.85 15.81
C PHE A 55 -9.56 6.93 16.83
N GLY A 56 -9.82 6.51 18.06
CA GLY A 56 -10.09 7.45 19.16
C GLY A 56 -8.97 8.46 19.35
N ASP A 57 -7.71 8.06 19.11
CA ASP A 57 -6.55 8.94 19.11
C ASP A 57 -5.81 8.88 17.76
N LYS A 58 -5.86 9.99 17.02
CA LYS A 58 -5.16 10.18 15.74
C LYS A 58 -3.63 9.99 15.90
N THR A 59 -3.10 10.23 17.09
CA THR A 59 -1.68 10.08 17.43
C THR A 59 -1.24 8.62 17.39
N ILE A 60 -2.08 7.71 17.89
CA ILE A 60 -1.78 6.27 17.89
C ILE A 60 -1.77 5.72 16.48
N PHE A 61 -2.71 6.16 15.63
CA PHE A 61 -2.71 5.78 14.22
C PHE A 61 -1.43 6.25 13.50
N LEU A 62 -1.05 7.51 13.71
CA LEU A 62 0.15 8.08 13.12
C LEU A 62 1.42 7.35 13.60
N ALA A 63 1.49 7.02 14.90
CA ALA A 63 2.59 6.26 15.49
C ALA A 63 2.70 4.85 14.91
N CYS A 64 1.58 4.13 14.76
CA CYS A 64 1.55 2.81 14.11
C CYS A 64 2.03 2.88 12.65
N LEU A 65 1.62 3.92 11.91
CA LEU A 65 2.02 4.14 10.52
C LEU A 65 3.53 4.41 10.41
N ILE A 66 4.07 5.27 11.28
CA ILE A 66 5.51 5.56 11.35
C ILE A 66 6.29 4.30 11.71
N LEU A 67 5.83 3.53 12.69
CA LEU A 67 6.50 2.31 13.14
C LEU A 67 6.52 1.25 12.03
N MET A 68 5.44 1.14 11.26
CA MET A 68 5.37 0.26 10.10
C MET A 68 6.39 0.64 9.01
N LEU A 69 6.52 1.94 8.69
CA LEU A 69 7.52 2.44 7.74
C LEU A 69 8.97 2.16 8.19
N PHE A 70 9.24 2.27 9.50
CA PHE A 70 10.56 1.97 10.05
C PHE A 70 10.90 0.48 9.97
N VAL A 71 9.94 -0.40 10.25
CA VAL A 71 10.15 -1.85 10.23
C VAL A 71 10.41 -2.36 8.81
N SER A 72 9.64 -1.91 7.81
CA SER A 72 9.89 -2.29 6.41
C SER A 72 11.26 -1.84 5.92
N ASN A 73 11.67 -0.61 6.24
CA ASN A 73 13.01 -0.13 5.91
C ASN A 73 14.11 -0.94 6.62
N TYR A 74 13.93 -1.30 7.89
CA TYR A 74 14.92 -2.10 8.64
C TYR A 74 15.21 -3.45 7.98
N PHE A 75 14.20 -4.16 7.50
CA PHE A 75 14.38 -5.44 6.79
C PHE A 75 15.05 -5.28 5.41
N LEU A 76 14.94 -4.11 4.79
CA LEU A 76 15.54 -3.80 3.49
C LEU A 76 16.95 -3.23 3.56
N LEU A 77 17.35 -2.68 4.72
CA LEU A 77 18.73 -2.25 4.97
C LEU A 77 19.74 -3.41 4.88
N GLN A 78 19.30 -4.66 4.98
CA GLN A 78 20.18 -5.81 4.76
C GLN A 78 20.28 -6.19 3.28
N GLU A 79 21.08 -5.40 2.55
CA GLU A 79 21.31 -5.50 1.10
C GLU A 79 21.64 -6.92 0.62
N SER A 80 22.48 -7.63 1.37
CA SER A 80 22.94 -8.98 1.03
C SER A 80 21.81 -10.03 1.00
N VAL A 81 20.67 -9.78 1.65
CA VAL A 81 19.55 -10.71 1.70
C VAL A 81 18.62 -10.48 0.52
N TRP A 82 18.12 -9.26 0.31
CA TRP A 82 17.14 -9.02 -0.76
C TRP A 82 17.75 -9.14 -2.16
N ARG A 83 19.03 -8.77 -2.35
CA ARG A 83 19.72 -8.96 -3.65
C ARG A 83 19.74 -10.42 -4.10
N LYS A 84 20.01 -11.35 -3.18
CA LYS A 84 19.99 -12.80 -3.48
C LYS A 84 18.64 -13.27 -4.02
N TYR A 85 17.54 -12.71 -3.50
CA TYR A 85 16.21 -13.02 -4.00
C TYR A 85 15.96 -12.40 -5.38
N ILE A 86 16.42 -11.17 -5.63
CA ILE A 86 16.34 -10.55 -6.96
C ILE A 86 17.08 -11.39 -8.00
N ASP A 87 18.33 -11.75 -7.73
CA ASP A 87 19.14 -12.56 -8.65
C ASP A 87 18.46 -13.90 -8.94
N TYR A 88 17.90 -14.54 -7.91
CA TYR A 88 17.11 -15.76 -8.05
C TYR A 88 15.87 -15.57 -8.94
N PHE A 89 15.14 -14.46 -8.80
CA PHE A 89 13.94 -14.19 -9.59
C PHE A 89 14.26 -13.76 -11.02
N GLU A 90 15.40 -13.10 -11.26
CA GLU A 90 15.87 -12.78 -12.61
C GLU A 90 16.31 -14.04 -13.38
N ALA A 91 16.85 -15.04 -12.69
CA ALA A 91 17.22 -16.33 -13.28
C ALA A 91 16.00 -17.21 -13.66
N LEU A 92 14.77 -16.83 -13.30
CA LEU A 92 13.59 -17.62 -13.60
C LEU A 92 13.24 -17.61 -15.11
N PRO A 93 12.69 -18.71 -15.65
CA PRO A 93 12.21 -18.75 -17.04
C PRO A 93 11.17 -17.66 -17.31
N LYS A 94 11.27 -16.99 -18.46
CA LYS A 94 10.39 -15.87 -18.87
C LYS A 94 8.89 -16.20 -18.70
N ASN A 95 8.48 -17.43 -19.02
CA ASN A 95 7.09 -17.88 -18.90
C ASN A 95 6.59 -17.88 -17.45
N LYS A 96 7.40 -18.39 -16.51
CA LYS A 96 7.05 -18.38 -15.08
C LYS A 96 7.01 -16.95 -14.54
N ASN A 97 7.96 -16.11 -14.97
CA ASN A 97 8.02 -14.73 -14.53
C ASN A 97 6.83 -13.89 -15.04
N ARG A 98 6.31 -14.19 -16.24
CA ARG A 98 5.11 -13.53 -16.79
C ARG A 98 3.86 -13.84 -15.98
N ASN A 99 3.62 -15.11 -15.67
CA ASN A 99 2.45 -15.51 -14.89
C ASN A 99 2.48 -14.89 -13.48
N GLY A 100 3.65 -14.91 -12.82
CA GLY A 100 3.81 -14.26 -11.53
C GLY A 100 3.64 -12.73 -11.60
N SER A 101 4.13 -12.08 -12.66
CA SER A 101 3.88 -10.65 -12.91
C SER A 101 2.39 -10.34 -12.96
N ILE A 102 1.62 -11.08 -13.76
CA ILE A 102 0.17 -10.85 -13.93
C ILE A 102 -0.52 -10.94 -12.56
N LEU A 103 -0.22 -11.99 -11.80
CA LEU A 103 -0.79 -12.20 -10.47
C LEU A 103 -0.47 -11.04 -9.51
N VAL A 104 0.78 -10.58 -9.45
CA VAL A 104 1.19 -9.46 -8.60
C VAL A 104 0.43 -8.18 -8.97
N TRP A 105 0.38 -7.84 -10.26
CA TRP A 105 -0.30 -6.63 -10.71
C TRP A 105 -1.82 -6.71 -10.50
N SER A 106 -2.43 -7.89 -10.65
CA SER A 106 -3.84 -8.10 -10.33
C SER A 106 -4.14 -7.87 -8.84
N ILE A 107 -3.27 -8.34 -7.93
CA ILE A 107 -3.41 -8.11 -6.49
C ILE A 107 -3.29 -6.62 -6.16
N ILE A 108 -2.28 -5.95 -6.72
CA ILE A 108 -2.09 -4.50 -6.54
C ILE A 108 -3.33 -3.74 -6.99
N LEU A 109 -3.85 -4.06 -8.18
CA LEU A 109 -5.06 -3.43 -8.72
C LEU A 109 -6.27 -3.67 -7.81
N LEU A 110 -6.44 -4.89 -7.29
CA LEU A 110 -7.53 -5.23 -6.39
C LEU A 110 -7.47 -4.43 -5.09
N ILE A 111 -6.28 -4.24 -4.51
CA ILE A 111 -6.08 -3.40 -3.32
C ILE A 111 -6.49 -1.95 -3.61
N LEU A 112 -6.04 -1.39 -4.74
CA LEU A 112 -6.37 -0.02 -5.13
C LEU A 112 -7.88 0.19 -5.35
N LEU A 113 -8.53 -0.73 -6.07
CA LEU A 113 -9.97 -0.68 -6.29
C LEU A 113 -10.74 -0.83 -4.98
N SER A 114 -10.30 -1.72 -4.09
CA SER A 114 -10.90 -1.90 -2.76
C SER A 114 -10.83 -0.63 -1.93
N PHE A 115 -9.70 0.08 -2.00
CA PHE A 115 -9.50 1.35 -1.32
C PHE A 115 -10.39 2.46 -1.87
N ILE A 116 -10.42 2.66 -3.19
CA ILE A 116 -11.29 3.66 -3.82
C ILE A 116 -12.76 3.38 -3.47
N HIS A 117 -13.18 2.11 -3.57
CA HIS A 117 -14.55 1.71 -3.25
C HIS A 117 -14.88 1.93 -1.76
N SER A 118 -13.92 1.71 -0.86
CA SER A 118 -14.12 1.95 0.57
C SER A 118 -14.34 3.43 0.90
N ILE A 119 -13.62 4.35 0.24
CA ILE A 119 -13.82 5.79 0.37
C ILE A 119 -15.20 6.19 -0.15
N TYR A 120 -15.59 5.66 -1.31
CA TYR A 120 -16.92 5.91 -1.87
C TYR A 120 -18.02 5.46 -0.90
N TRP A 121 -17.87 4.28 -0.29
CA TRP A 121 -18.86 3.77 0.63
C TRP A 121 -18.92 4.56 1.95
N MET A 122 -17.77 5.01 2.45
CA MET A 122 -17.68 5.94 3.59
C MET A 122 -18.42 7.25 3.29
N ASP A 123 -18.21 7.85 2.12
CA ASP A 123 -18.90 9.09 1.71
C ASP A 123 -20.43 8.90 1.64
N GLN A 124 -20.87 7.83 0.99
CA GLN A 124 -22.28 7.47 0.91
C GLN A 124 -22.92 7.30 2.30
N ARG A 125 -22.21 6.64 3.22
CA ARG A 125 -22.68 6.51 4.61
C ARG A 125 -22.76 7.87 5.30
N ALA A 126 -21.75 8.72 5.14
CA ALA A 126 -21.71 10.04 5.76
C ALA A 126 -22.87 10.93 5.28
N ARG A 127 -23.20 10.88 3.98
CA ARG A 127 -24.38 11.57 3.41
C ARG A 127 -25.68 11.07 4.01
N LYS A 128 -25.84 9.73 4.09
CA LYS A 128 -27.05 9.11 4.64
C LYS A 128 -27.26 9.46 6.11
N ASN A 129 -26.18 9.49 6.89
CA ASN A 129 -26.23 9.75 8.33
C ASN A 129 -26.18 11.24 8.68
N GLN A 130 -26.03 12.14 7.70
CA GLN A 130 -25.83 13.57 7.90
C GLN A 130 -24.68 13.87 8.87
N THR A 131 -23.55 13.20 8.68
CA THR A 131 -22.35 13.34 9.52
C THR A 131 -21.20 13.99 8.75
N GLY A 132 -20.25 14.59 9.46
CA GLY A 132 -19.10 15.27 8.86
C GLY A 132 -19.55 16.49 8.02
N PRO A 133 -19.11 16.61 6.75
CA PRO A 133 -19.44 17.77 5.91
C PRO A 133 -20.93 17.86 5.55
N TYR A 134 -21.70 16.79 5.77
CA TYR A 134 -23.15 16.74 5.54
C TYR A 134 -23.98 17.02 6.79
N SER A 135 -23.34 17.33 7.91
CA SER A 135 -24.03 17.68 9.16
C SER A 135 -24.67 19.06 9.07
N LYS A 136 -25.83 19.21 9.72
CA LYS A 136 -26.56 20.50 9.74
C LYS A 136 -25.72 21.62 10.33
N GLU A 137 -24.95 21.30 11.38
CA GLU A 137 -24.02 22.23 12.04
C GLU A 137 -22.99 22.78 11.05
N PHE A 138 -22.32 21.91 10.30
CA PHE A 138 -21.32 22.31 9.31
C PHE A 138 -21.91 23.19 8.20
N ILE A 139 -23.07 22.81 7.66
CA ILE A 139 -23.76 23.55 6.59
C ILE A 139 -24.25 24.92 7.07
N SER A 140 -24.65 25.06 8.34
CA SER A 140 -25.02 26.37 8.90
C SER A 140 -23.82 27.30 9.04
N THR A 141 -22.67 26.80 9.49
CA THR A 141 -21.46 27.60 9.69
C THR A 141 -20.83 28.09 8.38
N GLU A 142 -21.03 27.38 7.26
CA GLU A 142 -20.54 27.82 5.94
C GLU A 142 -21.39 28.93 5.31
N LYS A 143 -22.62 29.14 5.78
CA LYS A 143 -23.57 30.12 5.21
C LYS A 143 -23.52 31.50 5.87
N ASP A 144 -22.83 31.63 7.01
CA ASP A 144 -22.60 32.87 7.74
C ASP A 144 -21.28 33.53 7.32
#